data_AF-A0A7C4UZJ2-F1
#
_entry.id   AF-A0A7C4UZJ2-F1
#
_cell.length_a   1.000
_cell.length_b   1.000
_cell.length_c   1.000
_cell.angle_alpha   90.00
_cell.angle_beta   90.00
_cell.angle_gamma   90.00
#
_symmetry.space_group_name_H-M   'P 1'
#
loop_
_entity.id
_entity.type
_entity.pdbx_description
1 polymer ?
#
loop_
_entity_poly.entity_id
_entity_poly.type
_entity_poly.pdbx_seq_one_letter_code
_entity_poly.pdbx_strand_id
1 'polypeptide(L)'
;MPSCLDPSAQNLLLTFFGVFIAGLIFGKRITPRYYKLILAGNTFLILLTLWLGDYRYSPLVFAKEDRFVLQEFVVLSRERGEKHVAPNGIITLGKTSAAFIQPVIEAENIKCTWYSLHGGQLDGEESCSLTYIPPLAENDILRVNIQPGCGLPNTVEQIRISILP
;
A
#
# COMPACT_ATOMS: atom_id res chain seq x y z
N MET A 1 -0.07 7.84 -13.99
CA MET A 1 0.11 6.60 -13.23
C MET A 1 1.15 6.88 -12.15
N PRO A 2 0.82 6.71 -10.87
CA PRO A 2 1.78 6.92 -9.78
C PRO A 2 2.98 5.99 -10.00
N SER A 3 4.19 6.53 -9.83
CA SER A 3 5.42 5.79 -10.09
C SER A 3 5.64 4.74 -9.02
N CYS A 4 5.76 3.48 -9.46
CA CYS A 4 6.09 2.32 -8.61
C CYS A 4 7.58 2.24 -8.27
N LEU A 5 8.24 3.40 -8.22
CA LEU A 5 9.65 3.55 -7.93
C LEU A 5 9.80 4.19 -6.56
N ASP A 6 10.65 3.62 -5.73
CA ASP A 6 11.00 4.22 -4.45
C ASP A 6 11.46 5.68 -4.64
N PRO A 7 11.02 6.64 -3.79
CA PRO A 7 11.41 8.05 -3.91
C PRO A 7 12.93 8.24 -3.98
N SER A 8 13.69 7.42 -3.26
CA SER A 8 15.15 7.45 -3.27
C SER A 8 15.70 6.99 -4.62
N ALA A 9 15.09 5.96 -5.20
CA ALA A 9 15.45 5.48 -6.54
C ALA A 9 15.07 6.50 -7.63
N GLN A 10 13.94 7.22 -7.49
CA GLN A 10 13.58 8.31 -8.41
C GLN A 10 14.62 9.43 -8.38
N ASN A 11 15.05 9.85 -7.19
CA ASN A 11 16.09 10.88 -7.04
C ASN A 11 17.44 10.43 -7.63
N LEU A 12 17.85 9.18 -7.38
CA LEU A 12 19.06 8.62 -7.97
C LEU A 12 18.96 8.55 -9.48
N LEU A 13 17.81 8.12 -10.00
CA LEU A 13 17.57 8.03 -11.44
C LEU A 13 17.66 9.40 -12.12
N LEU A 14 17.03 10.43 -11.55
CA LEU A 14 17.15 11.81 -12.03
C LEU A 14 18.60 12.30 -12.01
N THR A 15 19.34 11.98 -10.94
CA THR A 15 20.76 12.35 -10.81
C THR A 15 21.60 11.66 -11.89
N PHE A 16 21.43 10.35 -12.09
CA PHE A 16 22.16 9.61 -13.12
C PHE A 16 21.79 10.06 -14.53
N PHE A 17 20.52 10.38 -14.80
CA PHE A 17 20.11 10.98 -16.07
C PHE A 17 20.76 12.35 -16.30
N GLY A 18 20.83 13.19 -15.26
CA GLY A 18 21.52 14.49 -15.34
C GLY A 18 23.00 14.34 -15.65
N VAL A 19 23.69 13.43 -14.96
CA VAL A 19 25.11 13.10 -15.21
C VAL A 19 25.31 12.55 -16.62
N PHE A 20 24.41 11.68 -17.09
CA PHE A 20 24.45 11.11 -18.43
C PHE A 20 24.32 12.19 -19.51
N ILE A 21 23.35 13.09 -19.38
CA ILE A 21 23.14 14.20 -20.32
C ILE A 21 24.34 15.16 -20.30
N ALA A 22 24.86 15.52 -19.12
CA ALA A 22 26.06 16.34 -18.99
C ALA A 22 27.27 15.66 -19.66
N GLY A 23 27.43 14.35 -19.47
CA GLY A 23 28.46 13.55 -20.12
C GLY A 23 28.36 13.59 -21.65
N LEU A 24 27.16 13.47 -22.22
CA LEU A 24 26.92 13.57 -23.66
C LEU A 24 27.27 14.97 -24.22
N ILE A 25 26.91 16.04 -23.50
CA ILE A 25 27.12 17.42 -23.95
C ILE A 25 28.60 17.83 -23.84
N PHE A 26 29.25 17.53 -22.71
CA PHE A 26 30.62 17.95 -22.41
C PHE A 26 31.70 16.92 -22.81
N GLY A 27 31.29 15.73 -23.24
CA GLY A 27 32.18 14.60 -23.56
C GLY A 27 33.15 14.82 -24.72
N LYS A 28 32.97 15.88 -25.54
CA LYS A 28 33.90 16.24 -26.62
C LYS A 28 35.33 16.54 -26.15
N ARG A 29 35.56 16.79 -24.85
CA ARG A 29 36.89 17.03 -24.26
C ARG A 29 37.53 15.79 -23.62
N ILE A 30 36.83 14.67 -23.55
CA ILE A 30 37.29 13.45 -22.89
C ILE A 30 37.81 12.48 -23.96
N THR A 31 38.93 11.80 -23.68
CA THR A 31 39.50 10.80 -24.59
C THR A 31 38.48 9.72 -24.95
N PRO A 32 38.36 9.30 -26.22
CA PRO A 32 37.25 8.49 -26.72
C PRO A 32 37.12 7.12 -26.04
N ARG A 33 38.21 6.61 -25.47
CA ARG A 33 38.24 5.34 -24.73
C ARG A 33 37.54 5.45 -23.36
N TYR A 34 37.68 6.58 -22.68
CA TYR A 34 37.04 6.84 -21.38
C TYR A 34 35.57 7.22 -21.56
N TYR A 35 35.23 7.96 -22.61
CA TYR A 35 33.85 8.33 -22.93
C TYR A 35 32.92 7.12 -23.08
N LYS A 36 33.35 6.07 -23.81
CA LYS A 36 32.57 4.83 -23.98
C LYS A 36 32.34 4.09 -22.65
N LEU A 37 33.36 4.02 -21.80
CA LEU A 37 33.27 3.40 -20.48
C LEU A 37 32.31 4.15 -19.55
N ILE A 38 32.38 5.48 -19.54
CA ILE A 38 31.48 6.35 -18.76
C ILE A 38 30.03 6.20 -19.24
N LEU A 39 29.82 6.10 -20.55
CA LEU A 39 28.49 5.91 -21.12
C LEU A 39 27.90 4.56 -20.68
N ALA A 40 28.65 3.47 -20.89
CA ALA A 40 28.22 2.12 -20.51
C ALA A 40 27.99 1.98 -19.00
N GLY A 41 28.87 2.57 -18.18
CA GLY A 41 28.74 2.58 -16.72
C GLY A 41 27.48 3.32 -16.27
N ASN A 42 27.18 4.49 -16.83
CA ASN A 42 25.95 5.22 -16.50
C ASN A 42 24.69 4.48 -16.97
N THR A 43 24.70 3.88 -18.17
CA THR A 43 23.57 3.08 -18.64
C THR A 43 23.32 1.88 -17.72
N PHE A 44 24.39 1.19 -17.31
CA PHE A 44 24.29 0.09 -16.34
C PHE A 44 23.75 0.58 -14.99
N LEU A 45 24.25 1.70 -14.47
CA LEU A 45 23.76 2.29 -13.23
C LEU A 45 22.28 2.65 -13.34
N ILE A 46 21.83 3.33 -14.40
CA ILE A 46 20.40 3.67 -14.59
C ILE A 46 19.52 2.42 -14.59
N LEU A 47 19.93 1.37 -15.33
CA LEU A 47 19.20 0.10 -15.36
C LEU A 47 19.17 -0.57 -13.98
N LEU A 48 20.29 -0.54 -13.25
CA LEU A 48 20.39 -1.07 -11.90
C LEU A 48 19.49 -0.30 -10.93
N THR A 49 19.44 1.04 -11.01
CA THR A 49 18.56 1.88 -10.17
C THR A 49 17.09 1.64 -10.47
N LEU A 50 16.73 1.44 -11.74
CA LEU A 50 15.37 1.04 -12.13
C LEU A 50 15.00 -0.31 -11.52
N TRP A 51 15.90 -1.29 -11.61
CA TRP A 51 15.65 -2.63 -11.09
C TRP A 51 15.59 -2.69 -9.56
N LEU A 52 16.52 -2.00 -8.88
CA LEU A 52 16.55 -1.88 -7.41
C LEU A 52 15.48 -0.92 -6.87
N GLY A 53 14.92 -0.05 -7.69
CA GLY A 53 13.91 0.92 -7.28
C GLY A 53 12.48 0.46 -7.51
N ASP A 54 12.25 -0.51 -8.40
CA ASP A 54 10.93 -1.05 -8.70
C ASP A 54 10.41 -1.89 -7.52
N TYR A 55 9.31 -1.46 -6.92
CA TYR A 55 8.68 -2.15 -5.79
C TYR A 55 8.29 -3.62 -6.09
N ARG A 56 8.17 -4.01 -7.37
CA ARG A 56 7.82 -5.39 -7.76
C ARG A 56 8.99 -6.36 -7.70
N TYR A 57 10.20 -5.87 -7.99
CA TYR A 57 11.37 -6.71 -8.24
C TYR A 57 12.55 -6.39 -7.33
N SER A 58 12.47 -5.28 -6.58
CA SER A 58 13.57 -4.81 -5.76
C SER A 58 13.82 -5.73 -4.56
N PRO A 59 15.03 -6.31 -4.42
CA PRO A 59 15.42 -7.02 -3.21
C PRO A 59 15.50 -6.10 -1.98
N LEU A 60 15.65 -4.78 -2.16
CA LEU A 60 15.77 -3.81 -1.06
C LEU A 60 14.44 -3.59 -0.34
N VAL A 61 13.32 -3.73 -1.06
CA VAL A 61 11.97 -3.59 -0.49
C VAL A 61 11.65 -4.76 0.44
N PHE A 62 12.16 -5.96 0.17
CA PHE A 62 12.00 -7.11 1.07
C PHE A 62 12.84 -6.99 2.36
N ALA A 63 13.92 -6.20 2.33
CA ALA A 63 14.79 -5.98 3.48
C ALA A 63 14.32 -4.85 4.40
N LYS A 64 13.50 -3.93 3.89
CA LYS A 64 12.86 -2.88 4.68
C LYS A 64 11.56 -3.46 5.24
N GLU A 65 11.38 -3.43 6.55
CA GLU A 65 10.13 -3.80 7.23
C GLU A 65 8.94 -2.88 6.90
N ASP A 66 9.07 -1.98 5.91
CA ASP A 66 7.99 -1.23 5.22
C ASP A 66 7.08 -2.19 4.42
N ARG A 67 6.65 -3.27 5.05
CA ARG A 67 5.50 -4.03 4.55
C ARG A 67 4.31 -3.08 4.63
N PHE A 68 3.42 -3.18 3.66
CA PHE A 68 2.10 -2.56 3.73
C PHE A 68 1.36 -3.19 4.91
N VAL A 69 1.56 -2.66 6.12
CA VAL A 69 0.97 -3.18 7.35
C VAL A 69 -0.23 -2.30 7.66
N LEU A 70 -1.41 -2.92 7.70
CA LEU A 70 -2.57 -2.31 8.30
C LEU A 70 -2.25 -2.04 9.78
N GLN A 71 -2.25 -0.78 10.20
CA GLN A 71 -1.95 -0.43 11.58
C GLN A 71 -3.14 -0.77 12.49
N GLU A 72 -4.33 -0.31 12.09
CA GLU A 72 -5.55 -0.44 12.87
C GLU A 72 -6.80 -0.19 12.02
N PHE A 73 -7.95 -0.49 12.59
CA PHE A 73 -9.26 -0.11 12.12
C PHE A 73 -9.83 0.97 13.04
N VAL A 74 -10.23 2.09 12.46
CA VAL A 74 -11.07 3.09 13.12
C VAL A 74 -12.52 2.69 12.90
N VAL A 75 -13.23 2.48 14.01
CA VAL A 75 -14.63 2.09 14.04
C VAL A 75 -15.43 3.20 14.72
N LEU A 76 -16.35 3.80 13.98
CA LEU A 76 -17.24 4.85 14.44
C LEU A 76 -18.65 4.28 14.57
N SER A 77 -19.17 4.23 15.79
CA SER A 77 -20.53 3.78 16.08
C SER A 77 -21.28 4.82 16.90
N ARG A 78 -22.61 4.87 16.76
CA ARG A 78 -23.44 5.82 17.51
C ARG A 78 -23.40 5.58 19.03
N GLU A 79 -23.25 4.32 19.45
CA GLU A 79 -23.30 3.93 20.86
C GLU A 79 -21.99 4.14 21.61
N ARG A 80 -20.85 3.88 20.95
CA ARG A 80 -19.52 3.90 21.60
C ARG A 80 -18.59 4.99 21.07
N GLY A 81 -19.00 5.73 20.04
CA GLY A 81 -18.16 6.73 19.38
C GLY A 81 -17.05 6.08 18.56
N GLU A 82 -15.92 6.78 18.48
CA GLU A 82 -14.70 6.35 17.78
C GLU A 82 -13.92 5.33 18.61
N LYS A 83 -13.51 4.23 17.98
CA LYS A 83 -12.69 3.19 18.59
C LYS A 83 -11.63 2.71 17.61
N HIS A 84 -10.39 2.65 18.09
CA HIS A 84 -9.26 2.09 17.37
C HIS A 84 -9.12 0.61 17.71
N VAL A 85 -8.95 -0.23 16.69
CA VAL A 85 -8.97 -1.68 16.83
C VAL A 85 -7.84 -2.28 16.00
N ALA A 86 -6.96 -3.03 16.64
CA ALA A 86 -5.90 -3.74 15.94
C ALA A 86 -6.47 -4.78 14.95
N PRO A 87 -5.70 -5.18 13.92
CA PRO A 87 -6.08 -6.29 13.05
C PRO A 87 -6.37 -7.56 13.85
N ASN A 88 -7.38 -8.33 13.42
CA ASN A 88 -7.95 -9.48 14.15
C ASN A 88 -8.60 -9.15 15.50
N GLY A 89 -8.71 -7.87 15.85
CA GLY A 89 -9.38 -7.41 17.06
C GLY A 89 -10.89 -7.67 17.06
N ILE A 90 -11.49 -7.57 18.25
CA ILE A 90 -12.91 -7.77 18.47
C ILE A 90 -13.59 -6.44 18.80
N ILE A 91 -14.67 -6.13 18.10
CA ILE A 91 -15.62 -5.07 18.45
C ILE A 91 -16.96 -5.65 18.85
N THR A 92 -17.74 -4.83 19.54
CA THR A 92 -19.09 -5.20 19.97
C THR A 92 -20.06 -4.16 19.46
N LEU A 93 -21.10 -4.59 18.75
CA LEU A 93 -22.14 -3.74 18.17
C LEU A 93 -23.52 -4.29 18.54
N GLY A 94 -24.54 -3.43 18.68
CA GLY A 94 -25.93 -3.87 18.80
C GLY A 94 -26.48 -4.39 17.46
N LYS A 95 -27.49 -5.28 17.49
CA LYS A 95 -28.12 -5.92 16.32
C LYS A 95 -28.56 -4.99 15.18
N THR A 96 -28.75 -3.70 15.44
CA THR A 96 -29.19 -2.71 14.44
C THR A 96 -28.27 -1.49 14.39
N SER A 97 -27.12 -1.58 15.04
CA SER A 97 -26.24 -0.43 15.25
C SER A 97 -25.21 -0.40 14.15
N ALA A 98 -25.49 0.42 13.14
CA ALA A 98 -24.57 0.67 12.04
C ALA A 98 -23.22 1.21 12.57
N ALA A 99 -22.14 0.75 11.96
CA ALA A 99 -20.79 1.20 12.26
C ALA A 99 -20.10 1.61 10.97
N PHE A 100 -19.44 2.76 10.97
CA PHE A 100 -18.50 3.14 9.93
C PHE A 100 -17.13 2.59 10.28
N ILE A 101 -16.48 1.91 9.35
CA ILE A 101 -15.21 1.22 9.54
C ILE A 101 -14.23 1.72 8.48
N GLN A 102 -13.05 2.13 8.92
CA GLN A 102 -11.97 2.58 8.05
C GLN A 102 -10.62 1.99 8.51
N PRO A 103 -9.87 1.32 7.63
CA PRO A 103 -8.52 0.85 7.89
C PRO A 103 -7.55 2.03 7.78
N VAL A 104 -6.59 2.09 8.71
CA VAL A 104 -5.48 3.04 8.71
C VAL A 104 -4.30 2.36 8.03
N ILE A 105 -4.00 2.81 6.81
CA ILE A 105 -2.98 2.20 5.94
C ILE A 105 -2.02 3.31 5.49
N GLU A 106 -0.72 3.13 5.73
CA GLU A 106 0.33 4.03 5.24
C GLU A 106 0.71 3.65 3.80
N ALA A 107 -0.19 3.95 2.86
CA ALA A 107 -0.06 3.51 1.48
C ALA A 107 -0.76 4.44 0.49
N GLU A 108 -0.09 4.75 -0.61
CA GLU A 108 -0.72 5.44 -1.73
C GLU A 108 -1.34 4.45 -2.72
N ASN A 109 -2.46 4.85 -3.36
CA ASN A 109 -3.12 4.11 -4.44
C ASN A 109 -3.57 2.69 -4.06
N ILE A 110 -4.27 2.58 -2.93
CA ILE A 110 -4.86 1.34 -2.44
C ILE A 110 -6.25 1.09 -3.05
N LYS A 111 -6.57 -0.19 -3.24
CA LYS A 111 -7.93 -0.68 -3.46
C LYS A 111 -8.30 -1.59 -2.30
N CYS A 112 -9.49 -1.42 -1.77
CA CYS A 112 -10.02 -2.26 -0.71
C CYS A 112 -11.24 -3.01 -1.22
N THR A 113 -11.40 -4.26 -0.79
CA THR A 113 -12.64 -5.02 -1.02
C THR A 113 -13.08 -5.69 0.26
N TRP A 114 -14.30 -5.39 0.69
CA TRP A 114 -14.87 -5.88 1.94
C TRP A 114 -15.77 -7.09 1.73
N TYR A 115 -15.76 -7.99 2.71
CA TYR A 115 -16.61 -9.16 2.76
C TYR A 115 -17.08 -9.42 4.19
N SER A 116 -18.36 -9.72 4.35
CA SER A 116 -18.92 -10.27 5.58
C SER A 116 -19.04 -11.79 5.45
N LEU A 117 -18.62 -12.53 6.48
CA LEU A 117 -18.72 -13.98 6.48
C LEU A 117 -20.12 -14.47 6.85
N HIS A 118 -20.87 -13.71 7.65
CA HIS A 118 -22.21 -14.10 8.10
C HIS A 118 -23.33 -13.24 7.52
N GLY A 119 -23.08 -12.55 6.41
CA GLY A 119 -24.11 -11.85 5.64
C GLY A 119 -24.58 -10.53 6.24
N GLY A 120 -23.71 -9.84 6.99
CA GLY A 120 -23.92 -8.45 7.35
C GLY A 120 -23.99 -7.55 6.12
N GLN A 121 -24.76 -6.48 6.20
CA GLN A 121 -24.95 -5.56 5.08
C GLN A 121 -23.78 -4.58 5.01
N LEU A 122 -23.26 -4.42 3.80
CA LEU A 122 -22.09 -3.60 3.49
C LEU A 122 -22.50 -2.48 2.53
N ASP A 123 -22.13 -1.25 2.85
CA ASP A 123 -22.25 -0.11 1.94
C ASP A 123 -20.85 0.52 1.74
N GLY A 124 -20.32 0.44 0.53
CA GLY A 124 -18.93 0.75 0.19
C GLY A 124 -18.00 -0.46 0.09
N GLU A 125 -18.48 -1.60 -0.42
CA GLU A 125 -17.67 -2.84 -0.53
C GLU A 125 -16.35 -2.65 -1.28
N GLU A 126 -16.32 -1.82 -2.32
CA GLU A 126 -15.11 -1.53 -3.13
C GLU A 126 -14.33 -0.29 -2.66
N SER A 127 -14.67 0.23 -1.48
CA SER A 127 -14.06 1.41 -0.87
C SER A 127 -13.20 1.01 0.33
N CYS A 128 -12.19 1.82 0.66
CA CYS A 128 -11.45 1.62 1.90
C CYS A 128 -12.24 2.09 3.13
N SER A 129 -13.26 2.92 2.98
CA SER A 129 -14.25 3.16 4.03
C SER A 129 -15.54 2.40 3.76
N LEU A 130 -16.09 1.79 4.81
CA LEU A 130 -17.28 0.96 4.74
C LEU A 130 -18.28 1.41 5.81
N THR A 131 -19.57 1.46 5.46
CA THR A 131 -20.64 1.44 6.46
C THR A 131 -21.17 0.01 6.58
N TYR A 132 -21.14 -0.52 7.79
CA TYR A 132 -21.53 -1.89 8.11
C TYR A 132 -22.78 -1.93 8.99
N ILE A 133 -23.70 -2.85 8.68
CA ILE A 133 -24.85 -3.17 9.54
C ILE A 133 -24.79 -4.66 9.92
N PRO A 134 -24.80 -4.98 11.22
CA PRO A 134 -24.73 -6.36 11.70
C PRO A 134 -25.84 -7.27 11.16
N PRO A 135 -25.55 -8.55 10.86
CA PRO A 135 -26.58 -9.54 10.53
C PRO A 135 -27.37 -9.97 11.78
N LEU A 136 -28.44 -10.75 11.57
CA LEU A 136 -29.18 -11.42 12.64
C LEU A 136 -28.44 -12.68 13.15
N ALA A 137 -27.17 -12.52 13.51
CA ALA A 137 -26.32 -13.56 14.08
C ALA A 137 -25.73 -13.09 15.43
N GLU A 138 -25.07 -13.99 16.17
CA GLU A 138 -24.37 -13.63 17.41
C GLU A 138 -23.00 -12.98 17.16
N ASN A 139 -22.42 -13.25 15.99
CA ASN A 139 -21.15 -12.70 15.58
C ASN A 139 -21.05 -12.58 14.06
N ASP A 140 -20.09 -11.79 13.62
CA ASP A 140 -19.69 -11.69 12.22
C ASP A 140 -18.18 -11.49 12.13
N ILE A 141 -17.62 -11.75 10.96
CA ILE A 141 -16.22 -11.48 10.64
C ILE A 141 -16.23 -10.66 9.36
N LEU A 142 -15.71 -9.44 9.47
CA LEU A 142 -15.47 -8.59 8.32
C LEU A 142 -14.03 -8.79 7.86
N ARG A 143 -13.87 -9.16 6.59
CA ARG A 143 -12.57 -9.26 5.92
C ARG A 143 -12.42 -8.09 4.97
N VAL A 144 -11.25 -7.48 4.98
CA VAL A 144 -10.82 -6.51 3.98
C VAL A 144 -9.66 -7.11 3.19
N ASN A 145 -9.82 -7.19 1.88
CA ASN A 145 -8.73 -7.46 0.96
C ASN A 145 -8.13 -6.11 0.55
N ILE A 146 -6.91 -5.84 0.99
CA ILE A 146 -6.17 -4.63 0.67
C ILE A 146 -5.24 -5.00 -0.48
N GLN A 147 -5.52 -4.44 -1.65
CA GLN A 147 -4.66 -4.52 -2.81
C GLN A 147 -3.93 -3.19 -2.96
N PRO A 148 -2.64 -3.14 -2.61
CA PRO A 148 -1.85 -1.97 -2.89
C PRO A 148 -1.70 -1.76 -4.40
N GLY A 149 -1.42 -0.52 -4.77
CA GLY A 149 -0.98 -0.22 -6.12
C GLY A 149 0.32 -0.95 -6.48
N CYS A 150 0.76 -0.77 -7.72
CA CYS A 150 2.12 -1.12 -8.10
C CYS A 150 2.53 -2.58 -8.08
N GLY A 151 1.60 -3.54 -8.02
CA GLY A 151 1.90 -4.97 -8.15
C GLY A 151 2.55 -5.58 -6.90
N LEU A 152 2.42 -4.90 -5.77
CA LEU A 152 2.75 -5.42 -4.45
C LEU A 152 1.79 -6.55 -4.05
N PRO A 153 2.19 -7.43 -3.12
CA PRO A 153 1.33 -8.52 -2.68
C PRO A 153 0.07 -7.98 -1.99
N ASN A 154 -1.05 -8.63 -2.27
CA ASN A 154 -2.30 -8.36 -1.58
C ASN A 154 -2.19 -8.80 -0.12
N THR A 155 -2.82 -8.05 0.78
CA THR A 155 -2.90 -8.37 2.21
C THR A 155 -4.36 -8.50 2.59
N VAL A 156 -4.72 -9.58 3.28
CA VAL A 156 -6.09 -9.80 3.77
C VAL A 156 -6.08 -9.65 5.27
N GLU A 157 -6.84 -8.69 5.77
CA GLU A 157 -7.01 -8.43 7.19
C GLU A 157 -8.48 -8.60 7.59
N GLN A 158 -8.72 -8.75 8.89
CA GLN A 158 -10.07 -8.97 9.38
C GLN A 158 -10.32 -8.33 10.73
N ILE A 159 -11.58 -8.01 10.99
CA ILE A 159 -12.10 -7.57 12.29
C ILE A 159 -13.26 -8.47 12.68
N ARG A 160 -13.31 -8.87 13.94
CA ARG A 160 -14.35 -9.74 14.48
C ARG A 160 -15.39 -8.89 15.20
N ILE A 161 -16.67 -9.20 14.98
CA ILE A 161 -17.79 -8.44 15.51
C ILE A 161 -18.60 -9.38 16.39
N SER A 162 -18.73 -9.02 17.66
CA SER A 162 -19.68 -9.62 18.57
C SER A 162 -20.95 -8.78 18.57
N ILE A 163 -22.11 -9.43 18.40
CA ILE A 163 -23.38 -8.74 18.22
C ILE A 163 -24.18 -8.89 19.51
N LEU A 164 -24.47 -7.77 20.16
CA LEU A 164 -25.33 -7.74 21.34
C LEU A 164 -26.80 -7.73 20.90
N PRO A 165 -27.66 -8.47 21.64
CA PRO A 165 -29.08 -8.58 21.33
C PRO A 165 -29.82 -7.25 21.41
#